data_AF-A0A960SRU4-F1
#
_entry.id   AF-A0A960SRU4-F1
#
_cell.length_a   1.000
_cell.length_b   1.000
_cell.length_c   1.000
_cell.angle_alpha   90.00
_cell.angle_beta   90.00
_cell.angle_gamma   90.00
#
_symmetry.space_group_name_H-M   'P 1'
#
loop_
_entity.id
_entity.type
_entity.pdbx_description
1 polymer ?
#
loop_
_entity_poly.entity_id
_entity_poly.type
_entity_poly.pdbx_seq_one_letter_code
_entity_poly.pdbx_strand_id
1 'polypeptide(L)'
;EENQMPVEGSGNLLILMAAVAEMEGNADFAGLYWPQLTQWAEYLKAKGFDPENQLCTDDFAGHLAHNVNLSAKAICGVACYARLCEMRGDTDTAREYAALAKAFVARWLEEANNGDHYRLAFDKPGTWSQKYNIVWDRILGLGLWPQAALRQEMDYYRRIQNTYGLPLDNRSQYTKLDWVLWTATLTQDRADFEALVAPVWKFLNETPDRSPMTDWYWTQNAKKRGFTARPVVGGVFLQMLYNQAVWQKYASHDVTRATGYAPAPKPPKVVILVPAADEQPSLWHYTTSRPEAGWNGVSFDVSSWREGRSGFGTAGTPSAAVNTVWDTADIWLRREIEVPAGDVVAPALWIHHDEDAEVFVDDERVARLRGFTTGYEVEALNPRGRELLVPGKHLVAVHCRQTSGRQYIDLGLVDIRPAE
;
A
#
# COMPACT_ATOMS: atom_id res chain seq x y z
N GLU A 1 10.19 -3.35 4.30
CA GLU A 1 9.17 -3.83 3.35
C GLU A 1 9.69 -5.06 2.63
N GLU A 2 9.78 -6.19 3.31
CA GLU A 2 10.18 -7.45 2.67
C GLU A 2 8.95 -8.03 1.93
N ASN A 3 9.03 -8.15 0.60
CA ASN A 3 7.94 -8.64 -0.27
C ASN A 3 6.63 -7.81 -0.26
N GLN A 4 6.67 -6.55 0.18
CA GLN A 4 5.50 -5.66 0.17
C GLN A 4 5.57 -4.64 -0.96
N MET A 5 4.39 -4.11 -1.33
CA MET A 5 4.18 -3.14 -2.42
C MET A 5 3.41 -1.89 -1.93
N PRO A 6 3.83 -1.20 -0.85
CA PRO A 6 2.99 -0.18 -0.21
C PRO A 6 2.80 1.09 -1.04
N VAL A 7 3.80 1.58 -1.80
CA VAL A 7 3.61 2.73 -2.71
C VAL A 7 2.69 2.33 -3.87
N GLU A 8 2.92 1.14 -4.43
CA GLU A 8 2.12 0.58 -5.51
C GLU A 8 0.64 0.41 -5.10
N GLY A 9 0.40 -0.22 -3.94
CA GLY A 9 -0.94 -0.44 -3.39
C GLY A 9 -1.66 0.85 -3.00
N SER A 10 -0.96 1.76 -2.32
CA SER A 10 -1.51 3.08 -1.94
C SER A 10 -1.90 3.90 -3.17
N GLY A 11 -1.03 3.94 -4.18
CA GLY A 11 -1.31 4.63 -5.45
C GLY A 11 -2.49 4.01 -6.19
N ASN A 12 -2.51 2.67 -6.31
CA ASN A 12 -3.62 1.94 -6.93
C ASN A 12 -4.98 2.30 -6.31
N LEU A 13 -5.08 2.23 -4.98
CA LEU A 13 -6.35 2.43 -4.30
C LEU A 13 -6.81 3.89 -4.35
N LEU A 14 -5.92 4.87 -4.21
CA LEU A 14 -6.29 6.28 -4.33
C LEU A 14 -6.76 6.64 -5.75
N ILE A 15 -6.08 6.12 -6.79
CA ILE A 15 -6.49 6.30 -8.19
C ILE A 15 -7.86 5.67 -8.44
N LEU A 16 -8.07 4.43 -7.96
CA LEU A 16 -9.34 3.72 -8.14
C LEU A 16 -10.50 4.44 -7.42
N MET A 17 -10.29 4.84 -6.16
CA MET A 17 -11.31 5.55 -5.38
C MET A 17 -11.71 6.88 -6.03
N ALA A 18 -10.73 7.64 -6.54
CA ALA A 18 -11.01 8.89 -7.25
C ALA A 18 -11.76 8.66 -8.57
N ALA A 19 -11.42 7.60 -9.32
CA ALA A 19 -12.13 7.26 -10.56
C ALA A 19 -13.61 6.92 -10.29
N VAL A 20 -13.89 6.13 -9.24
CA VAL A 20 -15.27 5.81 -8.84
C VAL A 20 -16.02 7.06 -8.39
N ALA A 21 -15.40 7.89 -7.54
CA ALA A 21 -16.02 9.12 -7.06
C ALA A 21 -16.38 10.08 -8.21
N GLU A 22 -15.48 10.22 -9.20
CA GLU A 22 -15.74 11.01 -10.41
C GLU A 22 -16.94 10.47 -11.21
N MET A 23 -17.06 9.15 -11.34
CA MET A 23 -18.20 8.52 -12.01
C MET A 23 -19.53 8.72 -11.25
N GLU A 24 -19.50 8.71 -9.92
CA GLU A 24 -20.67 8.92 -9.06
C GLU A 24 -21.01 10.41 -8.85
N GLY A 25 -20.09 11.31 -9.18
CA GLY A 25 -20.21 12.75 -8.96
C GLY A 25 -20.10 13.18 -7.49
N ASN A 26 -19.74 12.26 -6.59
CA ASN A 26 -19.54 12.51 -5.16
C ASN A 26 -18.52 11.50 -4.60
N ALA A 27 -18.01 11.74 -3.38
CA ALA A 27 -17.01 10.88 -2.75
C ALA A 27 -17.55 10.11 -1.53
N ASP A 28 -18.87 9.92 -1.42
CA ASP A 28 -19.49 9.28 -0.25
C ASP A 28 -19.01 7.83 -0.09
N PHE A 29 -18.89 7.10 -1.20
CA PHE A 29 -18.33 5.74 -1.23
C PHE A 29 -16.92 5.69 -0.63
N ALA A 30 -16.04 6.60 -1.08
CA ALA A 30 -14.67 6.69 -0.58
C ALA A 30 -14.62 7.17 0.88
N GLY A 31 -15.62 7.96 1.31
CA GLY A 31 -15.69 8.54 2.64
C GLY A 31 -15.84 7.51 3.76
N LEU A 32 -16.38 6.33 3.46
CA LEU A 32 -16.45 5.20 4.39
C LEU A 32 -15.09 4.75 4.91
N TYR A 33 -14.02 4.95 4.13
CA TYR A 33 -12.66 4.48 4.44
C TYR A 33 -11.67 5.65 4.58
N TRP A 34 -12.17 6.84 4.92
CA TRP A 34 -11.35 8.05 4.93
C TRP A 34 -10.05 7.94 5.74
N PRO A 35 -10.05 7.35 6.96
CA PRO A 35 -8.80 7.18 7.71
C PRO A 35 -7.74 6.40 6.94
N GLN A 36 -8.12 5.34 6.22
CA GLN A 36 -7.22 4.55 5.40
C GLN A 36 -6.74 5.33 4.17
N LEU A 37 -7.63 6.08 3.51
CA LEU A 37 -7.27 6.94 2.39
C LEU A 37 -6.26 8.01 2.82
N THR A 38 -6.48 8.67 3.97
CA THR A 38 -5.54 9.63 4.55
C THR A 38 -4.20 8.96 4.86
N GLN A 39 -4.22 7.75 5.46
CA GLN A 39 -3.00 7.00 5.76
C GLN A 39 -2.19 6.70 4.49
N TRP A 40 -2.83 6.21 3.43
CA TRP A 40 -2.17 5.97 2.15
C TRP A 40 -1.63 7.26 1.53
N ALA A 41 -2.38 8.36 1.61
CA ALA A 41 -1.96 9.64 1.06
C ALA A 41 -0.75 10.23 1.80
N GLU A 42 -0.75 10.18 3.13
CA GLU A 42 0.41 10.57 3.96
C GLU A 42 1.62 9.67 3.70
N TYR A 43 1.41 8.36 3.53
CA TYR A 43 2.49 7.46 3.15
C TYR A 43 3.08 7.80 1.77
N LEU A 44 2.25 8.11 0.76
CA LEU A 44 2.73 8.57 -0.55
C LEU A 44 3.43 9.93 -0.49
N LYS A 45 2.97 10.85 0.36
CA LYS A 45 3.63 12.14 0.63
C LYS A 45 5.03 11.93 1.22
N ALA A 46 5.18 10.99 2.14
CA ALA A 46 6.46 10.71 2.80
C ALA A 46 7.43 9.86 1.96
N LYS A 47 6.91 8.86 1.23
CA LYS A 47 7.72 7.78 0.61
C LYS A 47 7.46 7.58 -0.88
N GLY A 48 6.47 8.23 -1.46
CA GLY A 48 6.02 7.99 -2.83
C GLY A 48 6.89 8.60 -3.92
N PHE A 49 7.57 9.73 -3.64
CA PHE A 49 8.37 10.40 -4.67
C PHE A 49 9.60 9.59 -5.09
N ASP A 50 10.45 9.21 -4.13
CA ASP A 50 11.66 8.42 -4.39
C ASP A 50 11.58 7.12 -3.57
N PRO A 51 10.85 6.11 -4.09
CA PRO A 51 10.56 4.90 -3.33
C PRO A 51 11.85 4.14 -3.03
N GLU A 52 12.04 3.78 -1.76
CA GLU A 52 13.17 2.97 -1.31
C GLU A 52 13.04 1.50 -1.82
N ASN A 53 13.62 0.53 -1.12
CA ASN A 53 13.61 -0.85 -1.58
C ASN A 53 12.27 -1.54 -1.30
N GLN A 54 11.38 -1.56 -2.30
CA GLN A 54 10.12 -2.29 -2.30
C GLN A 54 9.85 -3.00 -3.64
N LEU A 55 8.85 -3.90 -3.66
CA LEU A 55 8.35 -4.47 -4.90
C LEU A 55 7.41 -3.47 -5.62
N CYS A 56 7.27 -3.66 -6.93
CA CYS A 56 6.20 -3.06 -7.72
C CYS A 56 5.49 -4.17 -8.51
N THR A 57 4.48 -3.81 -9.31
CA THR A 57 3.75 -4.79 -10.14
C THR A 57 4.64 -5.58 -11.10
N ASP A 58 5.85 -5.11 -11.38
CA ASP A 58 6.87 -5.78 -12.21
C ASP A 58 7.88 -6.58 -11.38
N ASP A 59 7.44 -7.18 -10.27
CA ASP A 59 8.24 -7.99 -9.33
C ASP A 59 9.02 -9.15 -9.99
N PHE A 60 8.50 -9.69 -11.10
CA PHE A 60 9.17 -10.66 -11.96
C PHE A 60 10.49 -10.15 -12.58
N ALA A 61 10.73 -8.84 -12.55
CA ALA A 61 11.98 -8.18 -12.93
C ALA A 61 12.90 -7.89 -11.74
N GLY A 62 12.51 -8.30 -10.52
CA GLY A 62 13.22 -8.08 -9.27
C GLY A 62 12.93 -6.71 -8.63
N HIS A 63 13.42 -6.55 -7.40
CA HIS A 63 13.33 -5.30 -6.64
C HIS A 63 14.05 -4.16 -7.38
N LEU A 64 13.47 -2.96 -7.34
CA LEU A 64 14.04 -1.76 -7.93
C LEU A 64 13.71 -0.54 -7.06
N ALA A 65 14.66 -0.16 -6.22
CA ALA A 65 14.62 1.13 -5.53
C ALA A 65 14.72 2.29 -6.54
N HIS A 66 14.26 3.46 -6.12
CA HIS A 66 14.28 4.73 -6.84
C HIS A 66 13.50 4.70 -8.17
N ASN A 67 12.51 3.82 -8.29
CA ASN A 67 11.77 3.56 -9.53
C ASN A 67 10.96 4.79 -9.98
N VAL A 68 11.36 5.36 -11.11
CA VAL A 68 10.79 6.59 -11.69
C VAL A 68 9.36 6.39 -12.19
N ASN A 69 9.02 5.20 -12.71
CA ASN A 69 7.65 4.90 -13.15
C ASN A 69 6.71 4.63 -11.97
N LEU A 70 7.20 4.03 -10.88
CA LEU A 70 6.44 3.88 -9.63
C LEU A 70 6.19 5.25 -8.97
N SER A 71 7.19 6.14 -9.01
CA SER A 71 7.04 7.53 -8.57
C SER A 71 5.90 8.24 -9.31
N ALA A 72 5.78 8.09 -10.64
CA ALA A 72 4.68 8.67 -11.40
C ALA A 72 3.29 8.21 -10.92
N LYS A 73 3.17 6.94 -10.51
CA LYS A 73 1.95 6.40 -9.91
C LYS A 73 1.63 7.04 -8.56
N ALA A 74 2.64 7.17 -7.71
CA ALA A 74 2.49 7.81 -6.40
C ALA A 74 2.00 9.25 -6.54
N ILE A 75 2.58 10.01 -7.47
CA ILE A 75 2.18 11.39 -7.77
C ILE A 75 0.71 11.45 -8.24
N CYS A 76 0.30 10.53 -9.13
CA CYS A 76 -1.10 10.43 -9.53
C CYS A 76 -2.02 10.13 -8.33
N GLY A 77 -1.60 9.23 -7.43
CA GLY A 77 -2.31 8.92 -6.18
C GLY A 77 -2.48 10.13 -5.25
N VAL A 78 -1.41 10.93 -5.06
CA VAL A 78 -1.43 12.18 -4.28
C VAL A 78 -2.42 13.18 -4.88
N ALA A 79 -2.42 13.37 -6.20
CA ALA A 79 -3.37 14.23 -6.88
C ALA A 79 -4.81 13.71 -6.82
N CYS A 80 -5.00 12.38 -6.88
CA CYS A 80 -6.31 11.75 -6.71
C CYS A 80 -6.88 11.97 -5.30
N TYR A 81 -6.04 11.89 -4.26
CA TYR A 81 -6.45 12.23 -2.90
C TYR A 81 -6.87 13.70 -2.77
N ALA A 82 -6.12 14.62 -3.38
CA ALA A 82 -6.50 16.04 -3.43
C ALA A 82 -7.90 16.24 -4.01
N ARG A 83 -8.22 15.54 -5.11
CA ARG A 83 -9.53 15.59 -5.76
C ARG A 83 -10.65 14.99 -4.89
N LEU A 84 -10.38 13.88 -4.20
CA LEU A 84 -11.32 13.32 -3.24
C LEU A 84 -11.62 14.29 -2.08
N CYS A 85 -10.61 15.00 -1.57
CA CYS A 85 -10.79 16.04 -0.55
C CYS A 85 -11.68 17.18 -1.09
N GLU A 86 -11.43 17.64 -2.31
CA GLU A 86 -12.23 18.69 -2.97
C GLU A 86 -13.71 18.27 -3.11
N MET A 87 -13.97 17.06 -3.59
CA MET A 87 -15.33 16.52 -3.73
C MET A 87 -16.08 16.40 -2.40
N ARG A 88 -15.35 16.31 -1.28
CA ARG A 88 -15.90 16.30 0.09
C ARG A 88 -16.01 17.69 0.72
N GLY A 89 -15.55 18.74 0.05
CA GLY A 89 -15.51 20.11 0.58
C GLY A 89 -14.34 20.41 1.51
N ASP A 90 -13.36 19.51 1.64
CA ASP A 90 -12.11 19.77 2.37
C ASP A 90 -11.11 20.50 1.47
N THR A 91 -11.37 21.78 1.24
CA THR A 91 -10.64 22.61 0.28
C THR A 91 -9.19 22.90 0.70
N ASP A 92 -8.88 22.85 1.99
CA ASP A 92 -7.54 23.16 2.49
C ASP A 92 -6.60 21.98 2.24
N THR A 93 -6.99 20.76 2.63
CA THR A 93 -6.21 19.55 2.33
C THR A 93 -6.16 19.29 0.82
N ALA A 94 -7.23 19.57 0.08
CA ALA A 94 -7.20 19.50 -1.38
C ALA A 94 -6.11 20.40 -1.99
N ARG A 95 -6.01 21.66 -1.55
CA ARG A 95 -4.98 22.59 -2.04
C ARG A 95 -3.56 22.14 -1.67
N GLU A 96 -3.36 21.65 -0.46
CA GLU A 96 -2.07 21.12 -0.01
C GLU A 96 -1.59 19.98 -0.92
N TYR A 97 -2.41 18.94 -1.09
CA TYR A 97 -2.03 17.76 -1.86
C TYR A 97 -1.94 18.03 -3.37
N ALA A 98 -2.76 18.93 -3.90
CA ALA A 98 -2.65 19.36 -5.30
C ALA A 98 -1.34 20.14 -5.54
N ALA A 99 -0.93 21.00 -4.61
CA ALA A 99 0.35 21.69 -4.69
C ALA A 99 1.53 20.71 -4.57
N LEU A 100 1.42 19.72 -3.67
CA LEU A 100 2.42 18.67 -3.51
C LEU A 100 2.60 17.85 -4.79
N ALA A 101 1.52 17.40 -5.43
CA ALA A 101 1.60 16.65 -6.68
C ALA A 101 2.30 17.44 -7.79
N LYS A 102 1.98 18.74 -7.93
CA LYS A 102 2.66 19.63 -8.89
C LYS A 102 4.15 19.81 -8.57
N ALA A 103 4.49 19.99 -7.29
CA ALA A 103 5.87 20.08 -6.85
C ALA A 103 6.64 18.78 -7.13
N PHE A 104 6.02 17.64 -6.90
CA PHE A 104 6.58 16.34 -7.25
C PHE A 104 6.79 16.18 -8.75
N VAL A 105 5.86 16.59 -9.62
CA VAL A 105 6.12 16.54 -11.07
C VAL A 105 7.28 17.46 -11.48
N ALA A 106 7.36 18.68 -10.94
CA ALA A 106 8.48 19.58 -11.24
C ALA A 106 9.82 18.94 -10.89
N ARG A 107 9.92 18.36 -9.68
CA ARG A 107 11.10 17.62 -9.21
C ARG A 107 11.36 16.36 -10.04
N TRP A 108 10.33 15.60 -10.40
CA TRP A 108 10.42 14.39 -11.23
C TRP A 108 11.02 14.72 -12.59
N LEU A 109 10.56 15.80 -13.24
CA LEU A 109 11.05 16.25 -14.54
C LEU A 109 12.53 16.66 -14.50
N GLU A 110 13.02 17.16 -13.37
CA GLU A 110 14.42 17.52 -13.16
C GLU A 110 15.27 16.28 -12.86
N GLU A 111 14.93 15.52 -11.82
CA GLU A 111 15.76 14.44 -11.29
C GLU A 111 15.75 13.19 -12.18
N ALA A 112 14.63 12.89 -12.83
CA ALA A 112 14.54 11.73 -13.72
C ALA A 112 15.12 12.03 -15.12
N ASN A 113 15.45 13.28 -15.45
CA ASN A 113 15.86 13.65 -16.80
C ASN A 113 17.15 12.93 -17.22
N ASN A 114 17.13 12.32 -18.39
CA ASN A 114 18.28 11.70 -19.02
C ASN A 114 18.63 12.33 -20.39
N GLY A 115 18.12 13.53 -20.66
CA GLY A 115 18.35 14.28 -21.89
C GLY A 115 17.23 14.09 -22.91
N ASP A 116 17.17 12.92 -23.54
CA ASP A 116 16.19 12.58 -24.58
C ASP A 116 15.09 11.61 -24.10
N HIS A 117 15.09 11.23 -22.82
CA HIS A 117 14.09 10.39 -22.12
C HIS A 117 14.24 10.55 -20.59
N TYR A 118 13.41 9.87 -19.80
CA TYR A 118 13.55 9.81 -18.34
C TYR A 118 14.03 8.43 -17.87
N ARG A 119 14.80 8.42 -16.78
CA ARG A 119 15.52 7.26 -16.26
C ARG A 119 14.60 6.11 -15.84
N LEU A 120 15.16 4.91 -15.72
CA LEU A 120 14.50 3.77 -15.06
C LEU A 120 14.39 4.03 -13.55
N ALA A 121 15.49 4.48 -12.95
CA ALA A 121 15.61 4.80 -11.54
C ALA A 121 16.35 6.14 -11.36
N PHE A 122 15.98 6.95 -10.37
CA PHE A 122 16.53 8.31 -10.19
C PHE A 122 18.07 8.30 -10.08
N ASP A 123 18.61 7.30 -9.40
CA ASP A 123 20.04 7.09 -9.14
C ASP A 123 20.80 6.39 -10.30
N LYS A 124 20.12 6.04 -11.41
CA LYS A 124 20.71 5.28 -12.53
C LYS A 124 20.74 6.07 -13.84
N PRO A 125 21.72 6.96 -14.06
CA PRO A 125 21.87 7.66 -15.33
C PRO A 125 22.10 6.68 -16.50
N GLY A 126 21.67 7.06 -17.70
CA GLY A 126 21.81 6.22 -18.89
C GLY A 126 20.81 5.06 -19.00
N THR A 127 19.82 4.99 -18.10
CA THR A 127 18.78 3.95 -18.09
C THR A 127 17.43 4.48 -18.56
N TRP A 128 16.49 3.59 -18.87
CA TRP A 128 15.15 3.96 -19.31
C TRP A 128 14.13 2.88 -18.97
N SER A 129 12.85 3.27 -18.92
CA SER A 129 11.70 2.38 -18.75
C SER A 129 10.46 2.96 -19.40
N GLN A 130 9.50 2.11 -19.71
CA GLN A 130 8.15 2.56 -20.07
C GLN A 130 7.50 3.33 -18.91
N LYS A 131 7.01 4.54 -19.18
CA LYS A 131 6.32 5.39 -18.19
C LYS A 131 4.80 5.16 -18.19
N TYR A 132 4.38 3.90 -18.18
CA TYR A 132 2.97 3.52 -18.31
C TYR A 132 2.08 4.03 -17.17
N ASN A 133 2.61 4.35 -15.98
CA ASN A 133 1.77 4.88 -14.88
C ASN A 133 1.33 6.33 -15.11
N ILE A 134 1.94 7.08 -16.04
CA ILE A 134 1.53 8.45 -16.35
C ILE A 134 0.14 8.51 -17.01
N VAL A 135 -0.37 7.39 -17.55
CA VAL A 135 -1.69 7.37 -18.23
C VAL A 135 -2.82 7.90 -17.36
N TRP A 136 -2.75 7.71 -16.04
CA TRP A 136 -3.77 8.18 -15.11
C TRP A 136 -3.87 9.70 -15.08
N ASP A 137 -2.79 10.43 -15.37
CA ASP A 137 -2.77 11.90 -15.41
C ASP A 137 -3.85 12.46 -16.34
N ARG A 138 -3.95 11.91 -17.56
CA ARG A 138 -4.92 12.37 -18.54
C ARG A 138 -6.27 11.65 -18.42
N ILE A 139 -6.29 10.36 -18.07
CA ILE A 139 -7.56 9.62 -17.89
C ILE A 139 -8.42 10.29 -16.80
N LEU A 140 -7.78 10.77 -15.73
CA LEU A 140 -8.43 11.41 -14.60
C LEU A 140 -8.37 12.94 -14.65
N GLY A 141 -7.94 13.53 -15.78
CA GLY A 141 -7.92 14.98 -15.97
C GLY A 141 -7.08 15.76 -14.96
N LEU A 142 -6.02 15.15 -14.39
CA LEU A 142 -5.17 15.76 -13.36
C LEU A 142 -4.26 16.87 -13.94
N GLY A 143 -3.83 16.72 -15.20
CA GLY A 143 -3.12 17.75 -15.96
C GLY A 143 -1.74 18.11 -15.38
N LEU A 144 -1.01 17.11 -14.87
CA LEU A 144 0.24 17.27 -14.14
C LEU A 144 1.45 17.30 -15.07
N TRP A 145 1.54 16.40 -16.06
CA TRP A 145 2.72 16.31 -16.92
C TRP A 145 2.61 17.21 -18.16
N PRO A 146 3.66 17.97 -18.50
CA PRO A 146 3.68 18.76 -19.73
C PRO A 146 3.76 17.85 -20.95
N GLN A 147 3.06 18.24 -22.03
CA GLN A 147 3.04 17.46 -23.29
C GLN A 147 4.43 17.22 -23.88
N ALA A 148 5.37 18.16 -23.68
CA ALA A 148 6.75 18.03 -24.13
C ALA A 148 7.47 16.82 -23.50
N ALA A 149 7.21 16.53 -22.21
CA ALA A 149 7.79 15.37 -21.53
C ALA A 149 7.26 14.04 -22.10
N LEU A 150 5.95 13.99 -22.39
CA LEU A 150 5.31 12.80 -22.99
C LEU A 150 5.80 12.57 -24.43
N ARG A 151 6.00 13.66 -25.18
CA ARG A 151 6.59 13.63 -26.52
C ARG A 151 8.02 13.10 -26.49
N GLN A 152 8.85 13.61 -25.57
CA GLN A 152 10.24 13.18 -25.38
C GLN A 152 10.34 11.66 -25.15
N GLU A 153 9.54 11.11 -24.23
CA GLU A 153 9.48 9.66 -23.99
C GLU A 153 9.05 8.88 -25.24
N MET A 154 7.98 9.32 -25.92
CA MET A 154 7.49 8.63 -27.12
C MET A 154 8.51 8.62 -28.26
N ASP A 155 9.18 9.74 -28.50
CA ASP A 155 10.21 9.86 -29.53
C ASP A 155 11.40 8.92 -29.23
N TYR A 156 11.74 8.73 -27.94
CA TYR A 156 12.72 7.74 -27.51
C TYR A 156 12.23 6.31 -27.77
N TYR A 157 11.01 5.97 -27.32
CA TYR A 157 10.45 4.62 -27.47
C TYR A 157 10.38 4.16 -28.93
N ARG A 158 10.02 5.05 -29.85
CA ARG A 158 9.97 4.71 -31.28
C ARG A 158 11.35 4.33 -31.85
N ARG A 159 12.45 4.86 -31.29
CA ARG A 159 13.83 4.52 -31.73
C ARG A 159 14.28 3.14 -31.25
N ILE A 160 13.84 2.73 -30.06
CA ILE A 160 14.36 1.54 -29.36
C ILE A 160 13.43 0.32 -29.42
N GLN A 161 12.24 0.48 -29.97
CA GLN A 161 11.27 -0.59 -30.09
C GLN A 161 11.77 -1.73 -30.98
N ASN A 162 11.55 -2.97 -30.56
CA ASN A 162 11.92 -4.17 -31.31
C ASN A 162 10.77 -4.66 -32.22
N THR A 163 11.08 -5.65 -33.05
CA THR A 163 10.17 -6.26 -34.05
C THR A 163 8.78 -6.63 -33.50
N TYR A 164 8.71 -7.08 -32.26
CA TYR A 164 7.47 -7.60 -31.64
C TYR A 164 6.97 -6.76 -30.45
N GLY A 165 7.60 -5.63 -30.15
CA GLY A 165 7.16 -4.73 -29.08
C GLY A 165 8.28 -3.88 -28.50
N LEU A 166 7.89 -2.87 -27.73
CA LEU A 166 8.78 -2.07 -26.91
C LEU A 166 9.19 -2.87 -25.66
N PRO A 167 10.49 -3.08 -25.36
CA PRO A 167 10.89 -3.72 -24.09
C PRO A 167 10.40 -2.93 -22.88
N LEU A 168 10.19 -3.61 -21.74
CA LEU A 168 9.69 -2.96 -20.52
C LEU A 168 10.63 -1.84 -20.03
N ASP A 169 11.91 -2.15 -20.04
CA ASP A 169 13.01 -1.27 -19.68
C ASP A 169 14.33 -1.82 -20.24
N ASN A 170 15.44 -1.15 -19.95
CA ASN A 170 16.76 -1.53 -20.46
C ASN A 170 17.42 -2.73 -19.75
N ARG A 171 16.81 -3.34 -18.72
CA ARG A 171 17.35 -4.52 -18.03
C ARG A 171 17.19 -5.79 -18.86
N SER A 172 16.25 -5.80 -19.81
CA SER A 172 16.02 -6.96 -20.65
C SER A 172 15.20 -6.67 -21.90
N GLN A 173 14.99 -7.69 -22.72
CA GLN A 173 14.37 -7.59 -24.05
C GLN A 173 12.95 -8.17 -24.08
N TYR A 174 12.39 -8.52 -22.93
CA TYR A 174 10.98 -8.88 -22.79
C TYR A 174 10.13 -7.64 -22.50
N THR A 175 8.82 -7.78 -22.66
CA THR A 175 7.85 -6.74 -22.35
C THR A 175 6.59 -7.29 -21.71
N LYS A 176 5.69 -6.37 -21.36
CA LYS A 176 4.32 -6.64 -20.95
C LYS A 176 3.36 -6.04 -21.99
N LEU A 177 2.48 -6.87 -22.53
CA LEU A 177 1.57 -6.50 -23.63
C LEU A 177 0.70 -5.28 -23.28
N ASP A 178 0.07 -5.32 -22.11
CA ASP A 178 -0.73 -4.25 -21.52
C ASP A 178 0.08 -2.96 -21.30
N TRP A 179 1.28 -3.04 -20.72
CA TRP A 179 2.14 -1.86 -20.51
C TRP A 179 2.56 -1.16 -21.80
N VAL A 180 2.80 -1.92 -22.89
CA VAL A 180 3.05 -1.31 -24.21
C VAL A 180 1.82 -0.52 -24.66
N LEU A 181 0.63 -1.07 -24.50
CA LEU A 181 -0.61 -0.39 -24.91
C LEU A 181 -0.92 0.83 -24.04
N TRP A 182 -0.60 0.79 -22.75
CA TRP A 182 -0.71 1.96 -21.87
C TRP A 182 0.26 3.05 -22.31
N THR A 183 1.52 2.68 -22.54
CA THR A 183 2.57 3.58 -23.02
C THR A 183 2.24 4.21 -24.38
N ALA A 184 1.61 3.44 -25.28
CA ALA A 184 1.14 3.93 -26.58
C ALA A 184 0.14 5.09 -26.48
N THR A 185 -0.52 5.26 -25.33
CA THR A 185 -1.52 6.33 -25.11
C THR A 185 -0.93 7.66 -24.64
N LEU A 186 0.35 7.71 -24.26
CA LEU A 186 0.92 8.88 -23.56
C LEU A 186 0.76 10.20 -24.32
N THR A 187 0.91 10.19 -25.65
CA THR A 187 0.81 11.40 -26.46
C THR A 187 -0.60 11.68 -27.01
N GLN A 188 -1.51 10.70 -26.95
CA GLN A 188 -2.81 10.71 -27.63
C GLN A 188 -2.72 11.00 -29.15
N ASP A 189 -1.54 10.81 -29.75
CA ASP A 189 -1.38 10.87 -31.19
C ASP A 189 -1.64 9.48 -31.80
N ARG A 190 -2.41 9.44 -32.89
CA ARG A 190 -2.81 8.19 -33.53
C ARG A 190 -1.61 7.46 -34.14
N ALA A 191 -0.68 8.18 -34.75
CA ALA A 191 0.47 7.59 -35.41
C ALA A 191 1.46 7.02 -34.38
N ASP A 192 1.63 7.68 -33.24
CA ASP A 192 2.39 7.12 -32.11
C ASP A 192 1.74 5.85 -31.55
N PHE A 193 0.42 5.88 -31.34
CA PHE A 193 -0.31 4.72 -30.84
C PHE A 193 -0.14 3.52 -31.78
N GLU A 194 -0.37 3.72 -33.08
CA GLU A 194 -0.19 2.67 -34.09
C GLU A 194 1.26 2.20 -34.18
N ALA A 195 2.24 3.09 -34.03
CA ALA A 195 3.65 2.73 -34.08
C ALA A 195 4.03 1.77 -32.94
N LEU A 196 3.51 1.94 -31.72
CA LEU A 196 3.80 1.05 -30.59
C LEU A 196 2.93 -0.22 -30.59
N VAL A 197 1.71 -0.15 -31.12
CA VAL A 197 0.77 -1.27 -31.13
C VAL A 197 1.02 -2.24 -32.30
N ALA A 198 1.49 -1.76 -33.45
CA ALA A 198 1.71 -2.63 -34.62
C ALA A 198 2.68 -3.81 -34.34
N PRO A 199 3.80 -3.63 -33.61
CA PRO A 199 4.65 -4.76 -33.20
C PRO A 199 3.96 -5.76 -32.26
N VAL A 200 3.08 -5.29 -31.38
CA VAL A 200 2.26 -6.18 -30.51
C VAL A 200 1.27 -6.99 -31.35
N TRP A 201 0.65 -6.37 -32.35
CA TRP A 201 -0.20 -7.10 -33.30
C TRP A 201 0.59 -8.16 -34.08
N LYS A 202 1.81 -7.81 -34.53
CA LYS A 202 2.72 -8.75 -35.18
C LYS A 202 3.09 -9.92 -34.27
N PHE A 203 3.37 -9.67 -32.99
CA PHE A 203 3.59 -10.70 -31.99
C PHE A 203 2.41 -11.69 -31.92
N LEU A 204 1.19 -11.18 -31.78
CA LEU A 204 -0.01 -12.03 -31.67
C LEU A 204 -0.26 -12.87 -32.92
N ASN A 205 0.15 -12.39 -34.09
CA ASN A 205 -0.01 -13.09 -35.37
C ASN A 205 1.10 -14.14 -35.63
N GLU A 206 2.33 -13.88 -35.17
CA GLU A 206 3.52 -14.66 -35.55
C GLU A 206 4.12 -15.50 -34.40
N THR A 207 3.61 -15.36 -33.18
CA THR A 207 4.17 -16.10 -32.03
C THR A 207 4.18 -17.62 -32.30
N PRO A 208 5.31 -18.31 -32.07
CA PRO A 208 5.39 -19.76 -32.25
C PRO A 208 4.68 -20.53 -31.14
N ASP A 209 4.31 -19.86 -30.04
CA ASP A 209 3.76 -20.48 -28.86
C ASP A 209 2.25 -20.69 -29.01
N ARG A 210 1.81 -21.94 -28.86
CA ARG A 210 0.39 -22.31 -28.80
C ARG A 210 -0.17 -22.07 -27.40
N SER A 211 -0.14 -20.82 -26.96
CA SER A 211 -0.63 -20.35 -25.66
C SER A 211 -1.74 -19.32 -25.88
N PRO A 212 -2.80 -19.29 -25.06
CA PRO A 212 -3.66 -18.11 -24.95
C PRO A 212 -2.82 -16.85 -24.70
N MET A 213 -3.33 -15.69 -25.15
CA MET A 213 -2.62 -14.40 -25.15
C MET A 213 -1.83 -14.21 -23.85
N THR A 214 -0.50 -14.32 -23.97
CA THR A 214 0.42 -14.03 -22.88
C THR A 214 0.65 -12.55 -22.81
N ASP A 215 0.74 -12.06 -21.58
CA ASP A 215 1.06 -10.70 -21.28
C ASP A 215 2.54 -10.51 -20.94
N TRP A 216 3.41 -11.52 -21.06
CA TRP A 216 4.85 -11.44 -20.81
C TRP A 216 5.68 -12.25 -21.82
N TYR A 217 6.32 -11.56 -22.75
CA TYR A 217 6.95 -12.16 -23.92
C TYR A 217 8.20 -11.43 -24.39
N TRP A 218 9.03 -12.11 -25.20
CA TRP A 218 10.26 -11.59 -25.77
C TRP A 218 9.98 -10.77 -27.03
N THR A 219 10.41 -9.52 -27.02
CA THR A 219 10.14 -8.57 -28.12
C THR A 219 10.99 -8.79 -29.38
N GLN A 220 12.00 -9.64 -29.31
CA GLN A 220 12.91 -9.93 -30.42
C GLN A 220 12.50 -11.16 -31.25
N ASN A 221 11.78 -12.12 -30.66
CA ASN A 221 11.50 -13.41 -31.30
C ASN A 221 10.07 -13.94 -31.07
N ALA A 222 9.19 -13.12 -30.51
CA ALA A 222 7.78 -13.44 -30.23
C ALA A 222 7.55 -14.65 -29.30
N LYS A 223 8.59 -15.17 -28.64
CA LYS A 223 8.43 -16.27 -27.69
C LYS A 223 7.87 -15.76 -26.38
N LYS A 224 6.92 -16.49 -25.82
CA LYS A 224 6.43 -16.34 -24.46
C LYS A 224 7.59 -16.49 -23.48
N ARG A 225 7.61 -15.60 -22.48
CA ARG A 225 8.51 -15.72 -21.33
C ARG A 225 7.79 -16.37 -20.15
N GLY A 226 6.55 -15.97 -19.88
CA GLY A 226 5.71 -16.54 -18.82
C GLY A 226 4.29 -15.97 -18.89
N PHE A 227 3.47 -16.23 -17.86
CA PHE A 227 2.07 -15.79 -17.72
C PHE A 227 1.12 -16.14 -18.89
N THR A 228 -0.16 -16.36 -18.59
CA THR A 228 -1.15 -16.79 -19.59
C THR A 228 -2.53 -16.40 -19.15
N ALA A 229 -3.30 -15.76 -20.06
CA ALA A 229 -4.72 -15.46 -19.85
C ALA A 229 -5.04 -14.80 -18.49
N ARG A 230 -4.13 -13.94 -18.01
CA ARG A 230 -4.34 -13.20 -16.76
C ARG A 230 -5.35 -12.05 -16.99
N PRO A 231 -6.18 -11.68 -16.00
CA PRO A 231 -7.10 -10.54 -16.14
C PRO A 231 -6.45 -9.22 -16.56
N VAL A 232 -5.17 -9.01 -16.22
CA VAL A 232 -4.38 -7.82 -16.62
C VAL A 232 -4.33 -7.61 -18.13
N VAL A 233 -4.52 -8.67 -18.93
CA VAL A 233 -4.65 -8.60 -20.39
C VAL A 233 -5.78 -7.65 -20.81
N GLY A 234 -6.82 -7.46 -19.99
CA GLY A 234 -7.86 -6.45 -20.23
C GLY A 234 -7.33 -5.01 -20.34
N GLY A 235 -6.13 -4.74 -19.82
CA GLY A 235 -5.43 -3.46 -19.95
C GLY A 235 -5.21 -3.00 -21.40
N VAL A 236 -5.34 -3.89 -22.40
CA VAL A 236 -5.32 -3.50 -23.82
C VAL A 236 -6.43 -2.52 -24.20
N PHE A 237 -7.52 -2.48 -23.44
CA PHE A 237 -8.65 -1.58 -23.71
C PHE A 237 -8.47 -0.20 -23.09
N LEU A 238 -7.34 0.10 -22.42
CA LEU A 238 -7.11 1.38 -21.75
C LEU A 238 -7.38 2.60 -22.65
N GLN A 239 -7.00 2.54 -23.93
CA GLN A 239 -7.23 3.66 -24.87
C GLN A 239 -8.71 4.06 -24.98
N MET A 240 -9.64 3.13 -24.73
CA MET A 240 -11.08 3.44 -24.74
C MET A 240 -11.48 4.38 -23.60
N LEU A 241 -10.74 4.42 -22.50
CA LEU A 241 -11.01 5.31 -21.36
C LEU A 241 -10.78 6.78 -21.70
N TYR A 242 -9.95 7.09 -22.71
CA TYR A 242 -9.76 8.46 -23.19
C TYR A 242 -10.91 8.98 -24.07
N ASN A 243 -11.81 8.10 -24.50
CA ASN A 243 -12.95 8.48 -25.33
C ASN A 243 -14.25 8.19 -24.59
N GLN A 244 -14.73 9.21 -23.87
CA GLN A 244 -15.94 9.13 -23.07
C GLN A 244 -17.17 8.69 -23.89
N ALA A 245 -17.30 9.12 -25.15
CA ALA A 245 -18.41 8.71 -26.01
C ALA A 245 -18.35 7.21 -26.37
N VAL A 246 -17.15 6.68 -26.62
CA VAL A 246 -16.95 5.24 -26.86
C VAL A 246 -17.24 4.44 -25.60
N TRP A 247 -16.71 4.87 -24.45
CA TRP A 247 -17.01 4.27 -23.16
C TRP A 247 -18.52 4.24 -22.88
N GLN A 248 -19.20 5.40 -22.96
CA GLN A 248 -20.64 5.51 -22.75
C GLN A 248 -21.45 4.62 -23.70
N LYS A 249 -21.07 4.56 -24.98
CA LYS A 249 -21.70 3.65 -25.95
C LYS A 249 -21.66 2.21 -25.47
N TYR A 250 -20.48 1.68 -25.13
CA TYR A 250 -20.37 0.28 -24.73
C TYR A 250 -20.92 0.01 -23.32
N ALA A 251 -20.77 0.95 -22.38
CA ALA A 251 -21.41 0.86 -21.06
C ALA A 251 -22.94 0.83 -21.17
N SER A 252 -23.54 1.58 -22.11
CA SER A 252 -25.00 1.56 -22.33
C SER A 252 -25.54 0.22 -22.86
N HIS A 253 -24.67 -0.65 -23.39
CA HIS A 253 -25.04 -2.00 -23.82
C HIS A 253 -25.10 -2.98 -22.64
N ASP A 254 -24.69 -2.59 -21.43
CA ASP A 254 -24.84 -3.41 -20.25
C ASP A 254 -26.33 -3.58 -19.91
N VAL A 255 -26.91 -4.68 -20.39
CA VAL A 255 -28.27 -5.12 -20.08
C VAL A 255 -28.32 -5.97 -18.82
N THR A 256 -27.16 -6.37 -18.27
CA THR A 256 -27.08 -7.18 -17.06
C THR A 256 -27.71 -6.44 -15.89
N ARG A 257 -27.66 -5.08 -15.91
CA ARG A 257 -28.16 -4.21 -14.85
C ARG A 257 -27.77 -4.76 -13.49
N ALA A 258 -26.50 -5.12 -13.37
CA ALA A 258 -26.02 -5.85 -12.24
C ALA A 258 -26.31 -5.02 -10.98
N THR A 259 -27.12 -5.59 -10.11
CA THR A 259 -27.71 -4.96 -8.93
C THR A 259 -27.69 -5.99 -7.80
N GLY A 260 -27.81 -5.53 -6.55
CA GLY A 260 -27.70 -6.43 -5.40
C GLY A 260 -26.26 -6.85 -5.09
N TYR A 261 -25.26 -6.10 -5.55
CA TYR A 261 -23.92 -6.18 -4.98
C TYR A 261 -24.00 -5.95 -3.48
N ALA A 262 -23.23 -6.72 -2.71
CA ALA A 262 -23.11 -6.45 -1.29
C ALA A 262 -22.65 -5.00 -1.11
N PRO A 263 -23.29 -4.21 -0.23
CA PRO A 263 -22.79 -2.88 0.08
C PRO A 263 -21.34 -3.01 0.54
N ALA A 264 -20.53 -2.00 0.21
CA ALA A 264 -19.17 -1.94 0.72
C ALA A 264 -19.19 -2.13 2.25
N PRO A 265 -18.35 -3.03 2.79
CA PRO A 265 -18.40 -3.34 4.20
C PRO A 265 -18.06 -2.09 4.99
N LYS A 266 -19.02 -1.56 5.75
CA LYS A 266 -18.75 -0.46 6.66
C LYS A 266 -17.64 -0.89 7.63
N PRO A 267 -16.58 -0.09 7.83
CA PRO A 267 -15.53 -0.44 8.77
C PRO A 267 -16.11 -0.66 10.17
N PRO A 268 -15.66 -1.67 10.91
CA PRO A 268 -16.11 -1.88 12.27
C PRO A 268 -15.70 -0.70 13.15
N LYS A 269 -16.47 -0.45 14.22
CA LYS A 269 -16.13 0.54 15.23
C LYS A 269 -15.14 -0.09 16.21
N VAL A 270 -13.98 0.52 16.37
CA VAL A 270 -12.99 0.14 17.38
C VAL A 270 -13.31 0.89 18.67
N VAL A 271 -13.67 0.17 19.72
CA VAL A 271 -13.94 0.76 21.05
C VAL A 271 -12.80 0.39 21.98
N ILE A 272 -12.13 1.38 22.57
CA ILE A 272 -11.07 1.14 23.55
C ILE A 272 -11.68 0.56 24.83
N LEU A 273 -11.26 -0.65 25.20
CA LEU A 273 -11.58 -1.27 26.49
C LEU A 273 -10.51 -0.90 27.53
N VAL A 274 -9.24 -1.03 27.14
CA VAL A 274 -8.08 -0.69 27.96
C VAL A 274 -7.10 0.08 27.08
N PRO A 275 -6.76 1.33 27.41
CA PRO A 275 -5.90 2.14 26.56
C PRO A 275 -4.47 1.58 26.48
N ALA A 276 -3.86 1.76 25.31
CA ALA A 276 -2.42 1.64 25.13
C ALA A 276 -1.75 3.02 25.30
N ALA A 277 -0.44 3.11 25.10
CA ALA A 277 0.35 4.31 25.38
C ALA A 277 0.11 5.46 24.39
N ASP A 278 -0.44 5.18 23.22
CA ASP A 278 -0.91 6.18 22.25
C ASP A 278 -2.09 7.00 22.78
N GLU A 279 -2.94 6.39 23.60
CA GLU A 279 -4.10 7.03 24.21
C GLU A 279 -3.82 7.47 25.65
N GLN A 280 -3.33 6.56 26.49
CA GLN A 280 -3.05 6.81 27.90
C GLN A 280 -1.97 5.87 28.46
N PRO A 281 -0.75 6.38 28.73
CA PRO A 281 0.32 5.59 29.34
C PRO A 281 -0.07 5.04 30.72
N SER A 282 0.18 3.75 30.93
CA SER A 282 -0.15 3.00 32.16
C SER A 282 1.08 2.35 32.77
N LEU A 283 1.02 1.98 34.06
CA LEU A 283 2.13 1.34 34.74
C LEU A 283 2.17 -0.17 34.44
N TRP A 284 3.38 -0.69 34.24
CA TRP A 284 3.66 -2.11 34.06
C TRP A 284 4.82 -2.54 34.95
N HIS A 285 4.77 -3.76 35.45
CA HIS A 285 5.95 -4.45 35.96
C HIS A 285 6.70 -5.09 34.79
N TYR A 286 8.03 -4.98 34.77
CA TYR A 286 8.84 -5.55 33.71
C TYR A 286 10.21 -6.08 34.17
N THR A 287 10.73 -7.03 33.39
CA THR A 287 12.11 -7.50 33.45
C THR A 287 12.65 -7.71 32.04
N THR A 288 13.95 -7.52 31.87
CA THR A 288 14.68 -7.84 30.62
C THR A 288 15.54 -9.10 30.76
N SER A 289 15.54 -9.70 31.95
CA SER A 289 16.15 -10.99 32.24
C SER A 289 15.08 -12.06 32.28
N ARG A 290 15.36 -13.23 31.69
CA ARG A 290 14.42 -14.34 31.63
C ARG A 290 13.89 -14.70 33.04
N PRO A 291 12.59 -14.55 33.29
CA PRO A 291 12.01 -14.89 34.58
C PRO A 291 11.84 -16.40 34.75
N GLU A 292 11.49 -16.83 35.96
CA GLU A 292 11.17 -18.21 36.26
C GLU A 292 9.93 -18.71 35.49
N ALA A 293 9.75 -20.03 35.43
CA ALA A 293 8.58 -20.62 34.80
C ALA A 293 7.29 -20.19 35.52
N GLY A 294 6.20 -20.00 34.76
CA GLY A 294 4.93 -19.52 35.32
C GLY A 294 4.90 -18.01 35.61
N TRP A 295 5.85 -17.24 35.08
CA TRP A 295 5.89 -15.77 35.21
C TRP A 295 4.61 -15.07 34.75
N ASN A 296 3.90 -15.64 33.76
CA ASN A 296 2.63 -15.15 33.25
C ASN A 296 1.44 -15.43 34.21
N GLY A 297 1.72 -16.13 35.32
CA GLY A 297 0.79 -16.57 36.35
C GLY A 297 0.19 -15.46 37.21
N VAL A 298 -1.11 -15.46 37.50
CA VAL A 298 -1.75 -14.52 38.44
C VAL A 298 -1.10 -14.51 39.83
N SER A 299 -0.58 -15.64 40.28
CA SER A 299 0.07 -15.79 41.60
C SER A 299 1.58 -15.52 41.61
N PHE A 300 2.18 -15.16 40.49
CA PHE A 300 3.64 -14.99 40.41
C PHE A 300 4.09 -13.66 41.03
N ASP A 301 5.09 -13.72 41.91
CA ASP A 301 5.64 -12.57 42.61
C ASP A 301 6.48 -11.66 41.68
N VAL A 302 6.02 -10.42 41.50
CA VAL A 302 6.70 -9.39 40.69
C VAL A 302 7.51 -8.41 41.53
N SER A 303 7.68 -8.64 42.84
CA SER A 303 8.37 -7.71 43.74
C SER A 303 9.82 -7.39 43.32
N SER A 304 10.46 -8.30 42.60
CA SER A 304 11.82 -8.14 42.06
C SER A 304 11.86 -7.45 40.68
N TRP A 305 10.71 -7.25 40.03
CA TRP A 305 10.61 -6.63 38.72
C TRP A 305 10.61 -5.11 38.84
N ARG A 306 11.08 -4.45 37.78
CA ARG A 306 11.06 -2.99 37.70
C ARG A 306 9.67 -2.50 37.33
N GLU A 307 9.39 -1.23 37.57
CA GLU A 307 8.16 -0.57 37.11
C GLU A 307 8.49 0.43 36.00
N GLY A 308 7.66 0.48 34.97
CA GLY A 308 7.80 1.37 33.82
C GLY A 308 6.44 1.76 33.26
N ARG A 309 6.36 2.94 32.64
CA ARG A 309 5.17 3.35 31.88
C ARG A 309 5.16 2.70 30.50
N SER A 310 3.96 2.31 30.06
CA SER A 310 3.67 1.64 28.79
C SER A 310 4.20 2.41 27.57
N GLY A 311 4.51 1.71 26.49
CA GLY A 311 5.35 2.23 25.40
C GLY A 311 6.83 1.97 25.67
N PHE A 312 7.22 0.70 25.63
CA PHE A 312 8.59 0.24 25.90
C PHE A 312 9.38 0.16 24.59
N GLY A 313 10.45 0.92 24.42
CA GLY A 313 11.25 0.86 23.19
C GLY A 313 12.41 1.82 23.13
N THR A 314 12.92 2.08 21.92
CA THR A 314 14.02 3.03 21.67
C THR A 314 13.55 4.27 20.90
N ALA A 315 14.24 5.39 21.11
CA ALA A 315 13.94 6.63 20.42
C ALA A 315 14.08 6.47 18.89
N GLY A 316 13.14 7.06 18.15
CA GLY A 316 13.11 7.02 16.69
C GLY A 316 12.34 5.84 16.11
N THR A 317 11.78 4.92 16.90
CA THR A 317 10.85 3.92 16.36
C THR A 317 9.63 4.63 15.75
N PRO A 318 9.24 4.34 14.49
CA PRO A 318 8.11 4.98 13.84
C PRO A 318 6.82 4.85 14.66
N SER A 319 6.05 5.93 14.78
CA SER A 319 4.76 5.95 15.50
C SER A 319 4.81 5.46 16.96
N ALA A 320 5.99 5.46 17.59
CA ALA A 320 6.19 4.98 18.95
C ALA A 320 6.10 6.11 19.99
N ALA A 321 5.28 5.90 21.02
CA ALA A 321 5.22 6.76 22.21
C ALA A 321 6.10 6.14 23.31
N VAL A 322 7.42 6.36 23.24
CA VAL A 322 8.37 5.74 24.17
C VAL A 322 8.32 6.44 25.54
N ASN A 323 7.73 5.77 26.54
CA ASN A 323 7.71 6.25 27.93
C ASN A 323 8.70 5.50 28.83
N THR A 324 9.10 4.28 28.45
CA THR A 324 10.15 3.51 29.14
C THR A 324 11.14 2.97 28.12
N VAL A 325 12.44 3.13 28.39
CA VAL A 325 13.47 2.59 27.50
C VAL A 325 13.56 1.09 27.68
N TRP A 326 13.47 0.37 26.57
CA TRP A 326 13.84 -1.03 26.43
C TRP A 326 14.82 -1.14 25.27
N ASP A 327 16.02 -1.69 25.51
CA ASP A 327 17.13 -1.80 24.55
C ASP A 327 17.84 -3.16 24.62
N THR A 328 17.17 -4.18 25.15
CA THR A 328 17.66 -5.57 25.25
C THR A 328 16.95 -6.50 24.27
N ALA A 329 17.44 -7.73 24.11
CA ALA A 329 16.85 -8.72 23.19
C ALA A 329 15.47 -9.23 23.63
N ASP A 330 15.20 -9.24 24.93
CA ASP A 330 13.93 -9.75 25.47
C ASP A 330 13.38 -8.78 26.53
N ILE A 331 12.05 -8.69 26.60
CA ILE A 331 11.32 -8.04 27.69
C ILE A 331 10.08 -8.86 28.06
N TRP A 332 9.85 -8.97 29.36
CA TRP A 332 8.65 -9.54 29.94
C TRP A 332 7.90 -8.44 30.68
N LEU A 333 6.61 -8.29 30.38
CA LEU A 333 5.72 -7.27 30.93
C LEU A 333 4.55 -7.92 31.64
N ARG A 334 4.09 -7.32 32.75
CA ARG A 334 2.87 -7.70 33.45
C ARG A 334 2.13 -6.49 33.99
N ARG A 335 0.79 -6.49 33.88
CA ARG A 335 -0.08 -5.57 34.60
C ARG A 335 -1.44 -6.19 34.84
N GLU A 336 -2.09 -5.78 35.92
CA GLU A 336 -3.52 -5.97 36.07
C GLU A 336 -4.25 -4.91 35.23
N ILE A 337 -5.35 -5.31 34.61
CA ILE A 337 -6.25 -4.44 33.86
C ILE A 337 -7.68 -4.61 34.38
N GLU A 338 -8.52 -3.63 34.09
CA GLU A 338 -9.95 -3.71 34.32
C GLU A 338 -10.68 -3.49 32.99
N VAL A 339 -11.38 -4.52 32.53
CA VAL A 339 -12.26 -4.42 31.38
C VAL A 339 -13.58 -3.81 31.87
N PRO A 340 -14.05 -2.70 31.27
CA PRO A 340 -15.21 -1.97 31.76
C PRO A 340 -16.50 -2.80 31.69
N ALA A 341 -17.46 -2.47 32.56
CA ALA A 341 -18.80 -3.06 32.53
C ALA A 341 -19.52 -2.77 31.20
N GLY A 342 -20.21 -3.78 30.66
CA GLY A 342 -20.98 -3.69 29.42
C GLY A 342 -20.77 -4.90 28.51
N ASP A 343 -21.40 -4.87 27.34
CA ASP A 343 -21.22 -5.93 26.35
C ASP A 343 -19.86 -5.80 25.67
N VAL A 344 -19.09 -6.90 25.72
CA VAL A 344 -17.86 -7.10 24.94
C VAL A 344 -18.22 -8.06 23.81
N VAL A 345 -18.14 -7.61 22.56
CA VAL A 345 -18.66 -8.34 21.40
C VAL A 345 -17.58 -9.16 20.72
N ALA A 346 -16.44 -8.53 20.41
CA ALA A 346 -15.30 -9.15 19.77
C ALA A 346 -14.01 -8.47 20.29
N PRO A 347 -13.52 -8.90 21.47
CA PRO A 347 -12.31 -8.33 22.04
C PRO A 347 -11.10 -8.69 21.15
N ALA A 348 -10.19 -7.73 21.03
CA ALA A 348 -8.97 -7.84 20.26
C ALA A 348 -7.82 -7.08 20.95
N LEU A 349 -6.59 -7.39 20.55
CA LEU A 349 -5.43 -6.62 20.97
C LEU A 349 -5.35 -5.34 20.15
N TRP A 350 -5.02 -4.24 20.80
CA TRP A 350 -4.52 -3.03 20.15
C TRP A 350 -3.04 -2.96 20.45
N ILE A 351 -2.20 -3.40 19.52
CA ILE A 351 -0.80 -3.73 19.80
C ILE A 351 0.14 -3.13 18.77
N HIS A 352 1.24 -2.57 19.25
CA HIS A 352 2.40 -2.18 18.44
C HIS A 352 3.58 -2.98 19.00
N HIS A 353 4.04 -3.95 18.21
CA HIS A 353 5.12 -4.84 18.59
C HIS A 353 6.20 -4.90 17.52
N ASP A 354 7.40 -5.27 17.97
CA ASP A 354 8.55 -5.55 17.15
C ASP A 354 8.97 -7.02 17.29
N GLU A 355 9.25 -7.64 16.15
CA GLU A 355 9.49 -9.09 16.02
C GLU A 355 8.46 -9.98 16.77
N ASP A 356 8.94 -11.00 17.50
CA ASP A 356 8.06 -12.04 18.04
C ASP A 356 7.49 -11.62 19.39
N ALA A 357 6.15 -11.57 19.49
CA ALA A 357 5.44 -11.28 20.74
C ALA A 357 4.46 -12.39 21.13
N GLU A 358 4.43 -12.74 22.41
CA GLU A 358 3.44 -13.64 23.00
C GLU A 358 2.65 -12.88 24.07
N VAL A 359 1.31 -12.91 23.95
CA VAL A 359 0.40 -12.23 24.88
C VAL A 359 -0.42 -13.27 25.63
N PHE A 360 -0.53 -13.07 26.94
CA PHE A 360 -1.23 -13.94 27.87
C PHE A 360 -2.27 -13.13 28.66
N VAL A 361 -3.41 -13.76 28.94
CA VAL A 361 -4.48 -13.26 29.81
C VAL A 361 -4.84 -14.36 30.79
N ASP A 362 -4.79 -14.07 32.09
CA ASP A 362 -5.10 -15.02 33.17
C ASP A 362 -4.47 -16.40 32.93
N ASP A 363 -3.15 -16.42 32.78
CA ASP A 363 -2.31 -17.61 32.56
C ASP A 363 -2.40 -18.23 31.16
N GLU A 364 -3.43 -17.91 30.38
CA GLU A 364 -3.67 -18.48 29.05
C GLU A 364 -3.03 -17.62 27.95
N ARG A 365 -2.28 -18.25 27.03
CA ARG A 365 -1.76 -17.54 25.86
C ARG A 365 -2.89 -17.22 24.91
N VAL A 366 -3.13 -15.94 24.63
CA VAL A 366 -4.23 -15.46 23.78
C VAL A 366 -3.77 -15.06 22.38
N ALA A 367 -2.49 -14.72 22.20
CA ALA A 367 -1.93 -14.39 20.89
C ALA A 367 -0.44 -14.77 20.79
N ARG A 368 -0.01 -15.04 19.55
CA ARG A 368 1.40 -15.18 19.18
C ARG A 368 1.61 -14.45 17.86
N LEU A 369 2.39 -13.39 17.91
CA LEU A 369 2.66 -12.48 16.80
C LEU A 369 4.08 -12.71 16.30
N ARG A 370 4.29 -12.42 15.01
CA ARG A 370 5.59 -12.55 14.32
C ARG A 370 5.78 -11.35 13.40
N GLY A 371 7.03 -11.05 13.08
CA GLY A 371 7.34 -9.85 12.30
C GLY A 371 7.11 -8.58 13.13
N PHE A 372 6.97 -7.42 12.51
CA PHE A 372 6.82 -6.18 13.25
C PHE A 372 5.69 -5.34 12.67
N THR A 373 5.19 -4.44 13.49
CA THR A 373 4.22 -3.41 13.12
C THR A 373 4.91 -2.05 13.10
N THR A 374 4.35 -1.07 12.40
CA THR A 374 4.92 0.30 12.31
C THR A 374 4.05 1.34 13.03
N GLY A 375 3.09 0.84 13.80
CA GLY A 375 2.04 1.54 14.54
C GLY A 375 1.17 0.51 15.23
N TYR A 376 0.12 0.95 15.92
CA TYR A 376 -0.81 0.03 16.54
C TYR A 376 -1.74 -0.60 15.52
N GLU A 377 -1.92 -1.92 15.63
CA GLU A 377 -2.82 -2.70 14.79
C GLU A 377 -3.79 -3.51 15.66
N VAL A 378 -4.95 -3.83 15.07
CA VAL A 378 -5.92 -4.72 15.69
C VAL A 378 -5.52 -6.15 15.42
N GLU A 379 -5.15 -6.89 16.47
CA GLU A 379 -4.78 -8.29 16.37
C GLU A 379 -5.83 -9.18 17.03
N ALA A 380 -6.27 -10.21 16.29
CA ALA A 380 -7.31 -11.10 16.75
C ALA A 380 -6.78 -12.02 17.86
N LEU A 381 -7.57 -12.18 18.92
CA LEU A 381 -7.33 -13.18 19.94
C LEU A 381 -7.68 -14.58 19.41
N ASN A 382 -7.00 -15.60 19.94
CA ASN A 382 -7.45 -16.97 19.76
C ASN A 382 -8.85 -17.20 20.41
N PRO A 383 -9.54 -18.31 20.11
CA PRO A 383 -10.87 -18.57 20.66
C PRO A 383 -10.93 -18.47 22.19
N ARG A 384 -9.89 -18.94 22.89
CA ARG A 384 -9.84 -18.90 24.35
C ARG A 384 -9.75 -17.48 24.90
N GLY A 385 -8.93 -16.62 24.30
CA GLY A 385 -8.83 -15.21 24.68
C GLY A 385 -10.14 -14.45 24.53
N ARG A 386 -10.94 -14.77 23.49
CA ARG A 386 -12.27 -14.17 23.30
C ARG A 386 -13.28 -14.55 24.38
N GLU A 387 -13.15 -15.74 24.96
CA GLU A 387 -14.00 -16.20 26.05
C GLU A 387 -13.56 -15.64 27.42
N LEU A 388 -12.25 -15.40 27.60
CA LEU A 388 -11.68 -14.95 28.86
C LEU A 388 -11.87 -13.46 29.10
N LEU A 389 -11.70 -12.64 28.06
CA LEU A 389 -11.78 -11.17 28.18
C LEU A 389 -13.23 -10.70 28.24
N VAL A 390 -13.78 -10.75 29.46
CA VAL A 390 -15.11 -10.28 29.84
C VAL A 390 -14.99 -9.09 30.80
N PRO A 391 -16.07 -8.37 31.14
CA PRO A 391 -15.98 -7.32 32.15
C PRO A 391 -15.43 -7.82 33.49
N GLY A 392 -14.44 -7.12 34.04
CA GLY A 392 -13.77 -7.52 35.27
C GLY A 392 -12.26 -7.30 35.25
N LYS A 393 -11.60 -7.78 36.30
CA LYS A 393 -10.14 -7.70 36.45
C LYS A 393 -9.48 -8.89 35.77
N HIS A 394 -8.41 -8.62 35.03
CA HIS A 394 -7.59 -9.62 34.37
C HIS A 394 -6.11 -9.29 34.55
N LEU A 395 -5.27 -10.32 34.60
CA LEU A 395 -3.83 -10.15 34.45
C LEU A 395 -3.47 -10.25 32.97
N VAL A 396 -2.78 -9.23 32.44
CA VAL A 396 -2.15 -9.30 31.12
C VAL A 396 -0.65 -9.45 31.29
N ALA A 397 -0.08 -10.38 30.54
CA ALA A 397 1.34 -10.64 30.50
C ALA A 397 1.85 -10.70 29.05
N VAL A 398 3.04 -10.18 28.79
CA VAL A 398 3.63 -10.12 27.44
C VAL A 398 5.08 -10.54 27.50
N HIS A 399 5.51 -11.33 26.52
CA HIS A 399 6.92 -11.51 26.21
C HIS A 399 7.15 -10.99 24.79
N CYS A 400 8.11 -10.09 24.62
CA CYS A 400 8.55 -9.63 23.30
C CYS A 400 10.03 -9.95 23.14
N ARG A 401 10.39 -10.51 21.99
CA ARG A 401 11.75 -10.84 21.61
C ARG A 401 12.12 -10.13 20.33
N GLN A 402 13.18 -9.35 20.40
CA GLN A 402 13.80 -8.69 19.25
C GLN A 402 15.25 -9.17 19.08
N THR A 403 15.66 -9.38 17.83
CA THR A 403 17.01 -9.78 17.46
C THR A 403 17.77 -8.70 16.69
N SER A 404 17.09 -7.77 16.03
CA SER A 404 17.72 -6.68 15.27
C SER A 404 16.81 -5.46 15.12
N GLY A 405 17.37 -4.30 14.73
CA GLY A 405 16.57 -3.13 14.39
C GLY A 405 16.27 -2.21 15.58
N ARG A 406 15.15 -1.49 15.48
CA ARG A 406 14.62 -0.65 16.56
C ARG A 406 13.46 -1.40 17.20
N GLN A 407 13.37 -1.35 18.53
CA GLN A 407 12.34 -2.05 19.28
C GLN A 407 11.22 -1.14 19.73
N TYR A 408 10.02 -1.71 19.74
CA TYR A 408 8.89 -1.20 20.50
C TYR A 408 7.95 -2.34 20.89
N ILE A 409 7.40 -2.28 22.09
CA ILE A 409 6.27 -3.10 22.50
C ILE A 409 5.33 -2.27 23.37
N ASP A 410 4.06 -2.28 22.98
CA ASP A 410 2.98 -1.79 23.81
C ASP A 410 1.65 -2.45 23.44
N LEU A 411 0.74 -2.58 24.43
CA LEU A 411 -0.62 -2.97 24.12
C LEU A 411 -1.71 -2.31 24.98
N GLY A 412 -2.86 -2.23 24.34
CA GLY A 412 -4.17 -2.04 24.93
C GLY A 412 -5.12 -3.16 24.50
N LEU A 413 -6.37 -3.05 24.90
CA LEU A 413 -7.46 -3.92 24.47
C LEU A 413 -8.56 -3.08 23.85
N VAL A 414 -9.12 -3.59 22.77
CA VAL A 414 -10.24 -2.98 22.07
C VAL A 414 -11.36 -3.99 21.86
N ASP A 415 -12.57 -3.50 21.65
CA ASP A 415 -13.73 -4.27 21.24
C ASP A 415 -14.11 -3.86 19.81
N ILE A 416 -14.12 -4.82 18.89
CA ILE A 416 -14.42 -4.60 17.48
C ILE A 416 -15.92 -4.78 17.27
N ARG A 417 -16.63 -3.66 17.19
CA ARG A 417 -18.09 -3.67 17.06
C ARG A 417 -18.50 -3.61 15.59
N PRO A 418 -19.58 -4.31 15.19
CA PRO A 418 -20.18 -4.10 13.88
C PRO A 418 -20.45 -2.62 13.65
N ALA A 419 -20.27 -2.18 12.41
CA ALA A 419 -20.70 -0.85 12.02
C ALA A 419 -22.23 -0.74 12.13
N GLU A 420 -22.72 0.32 12.78
CA GLU A 420 -24.15 0.66 12.84
C GLU A 420 -24.70 1.06 11.46
#